data_AF-A0A2V8QW12-F1
#
_entry.id   AF-A0A2V8QW12-F1
#
_cell.length_a   1.000
_cell.length_b   1.000
_cell.length_c   1.000
_cell.angle_alpha   90.00
_cell.angle_beta   90.00
_cell.angle_gamma   90.00
#
_symmetry.space_group_name_H-M   'P 1'
#
loop_
_entity.id
_entity.type
_entity.pdbx_description
1 polymer ?
#
loop_
_entity_poly.entity_id
_entity_poly.type
_entity_poly.pdbx_seq_one_letter_code
_entity_poly.pdbx_strand_id
1 'polypeptide(L)' 'MKNRQEFFSNGTTHRVLIALAILFAISAPTNAQTVPTPGGTVITNQATVTYSDGTDSFSGVSNTVTITVASVAG' A
#
# COMPACT_ATOMS: atom_id res chain seq x y z
N MET A 1 -43.82 -38.86 23.27
CA MET A 1 -42.90 -38.52 22.16
C MET A 1 -43.18 -37.08 21.77
N LYS A 2 -42.28 -36.14 22.11
CA LYS A 2 -42.48 -34.70 21.87
C LYS A 2 -41.40 -34.22 20.90
N ASN A 3 -41.81 -33.92 19.68
CA ASN A 3 -40.96 -33.44 18.59
C ASN A 3 -40.26 -32.14 19.01
N ARG A 4 -38.93 -32.15 19.05
CA ARG A 4 -38.06 -31.03 19.38
C ARG A 4 -37.57 -30.38 18.08
N GLN A 5 -38.49 -29.77 17.35
CA GLN A 5 -38.25 -29.09 16.09
C GLN A 5 -38.67 -27.63 16.23
N GLU A 6 -38.00 -26.87 17.08
CA GLU A 6 -38.16 -25.39 17.14
C GLU A 6 -36.97 -24.84 17.92
N PHE A 7 -35.84 -24.51 17.28
CA PHE A 7 -34.89 -23.56 17.88
C PHE A 7 -33.88 -22.96 16.88
N PHE A 8 -34.28 -22.72 15.64
CA PHE A 8 -33.55 -21.77 14.80
C PHE A 8 -34.47 -20.59 14.54
N SER A 9 -34.61 -19.73 15.56
CA SER A 9 -35.20 -18.41 15.39
C SER A 9 -34.41 -17.68 14.31
N ASN A 10 -35.09 -17.34 13.20
CA ASN A 10 -34.53 -16.62 12.07
C ASN A 10 -33.74 -15.38 12.52
N GLY A 11 -34.11 -14.70 13.61
CA GLY A 11 -33.38 -13.54 14.10
C GLY A 11 -31.95 -13.83 14.60
N THR A 12 -31.72 -14.98 15.24
CA THR A 12 -30.41 -15.31 15.84
C THR A 12 -29.41 -15.76 14.77
N THR A 13 -29.87 -16.55 13.80
CA THR A 13 -29.02 -17.01 12.69
C THR A 13 -28.56 -15.85 11.82
N HIS A 14 -29.42 -14.87 11.54
CA HIS A 14 -29.05 -13.68 10.76
C HIS A 14 -28.01 -12.82 11.50
N ARG A 15 -28.14 -12.65 12.82
CA ARG A 15 -27.16 -11.89 13.62
C ARG A 15 -25.78 -12.54 13.63
N VAL A 16 -25.72 -13.87 13.71
CA VAL A 16 -24.46 -14.62 13.64
C VAL A 16 -23.83 -14.50 12.26
N LEU A 17 -24.61 -14.59 11.19
CA LEU A 17 -24.12 -14.42 9.81
C LEU A 17 -23.59 -13.00 9.57
N ILE A 18 -24.28 -11.97 10.07
CA ILE A 18 -23.83 -10.58 9.97
C ILE A 18 -22.51 -10.38 10.74
N ALA A 19 -22.41 -10.88 11.97
CA ALA A 19 -21.19 -10.78 12.76
C ALA A 19 -20.00 -11.48 12.09
N LEU A 20 -20.24 -12.65 11.49
CA LEU A 20 -19.21 -13.40 10.76
C LEU A 20 -18.77 -12.66 9.48
N ALA A 21 -19.71 -12.08 8.73
CA ALA A 21 -19.40 -11.28 7.54
C ALA A 21 -18.55 -10.04 7.88
N ILE A 22 -18.84 -9.37 9.00
CA ILE A 22 -18.04 -8.24 9.49
C ILE A 22 -16.62 -8.69 9.85
N LEU A 23 -16.48 -9.83 10.53
CA LEU A 23 -15.17 -10.40 10.88
C LEU A 23 -14.32 -10.73 9.65
N PHE A 24 -14.93 -11.24 8.58
CA PHE A 24 -14.24 -11.46 7.31
C PHE A 24 -13.90 -10.16 6.57
N ALA A 25 -14.75 -9.13 6.66
CA ALA A 25 -14.49 -7.83 6.04
C ALA A 25 -13.30 -7.10 6.69
N ILE A 26 -13.12 -7.21 8.01
CA ILE A 26 -11.99 -6.58 8.73
C ILE A 26 -10.68 -7.39 8.67
N SER A 27 -10.75 -8.67 8.31
CA SER A 27 -9.56 -9.53 8.17
C SER A 27 -8.98 -9.55 6.75
N ALA A 28 -9.57 -8.79 5.82
CA ALA A 28 -8.97 -8.60 4.51
C ALA A 28 -7.58 -7.98 4.68
N PRO A 29 -6.50 -8.65 4.24
CA PRO A 29 -5.18 -8.06 4.30
C PRO A 29 -5.21 -6.77 3.48
N THR A 30 -4.81 -5.67 4.10
CA THR A 30 -4.53 -4.45 3.36
C THR A 30 -3.36 -4.76 2.43
N ASN A 31 -3.63 -4.90 1.13
CA ASN A 31 -2.58 -4.91 0.12
C ASN A 31 -1.97 -3.50 0.05
N ALA A 32 -1.22 -3.12 1.07
CA ALA A 32 -0.28 -2.01 0.94
C ALA A 32 0.67 -2.41 -0.19
N GLN A 33 0.87 -1.52 -1.16
CA GLN A 33 1.81 -1.72 -2.25
C GLN A 33 3.23 -1.83 -1.66
N THR A 34 3.63 -3.05 -1.32
CA THR A 34 4.93 -3.41 -0.74
C THR A 34 5.79 -4.16 -1.74
N VAL A 35 5.66 -3.88 -3.04
CA VAL A 35 6.64 -4.40 -4.00
C VAL A 35 7.93 -3.57 -3.81
N PRO A 36 9.00 -4.15 -3.23
CA PRO A 36 10.25 -3.42 -3.04
C PRO A 36 10.87 -3.15 -4.41
N THR A 37 11.66 -2.08 -4.53
CA THR A 37 12.44 -1.84 -5.74
C THR A 37 13.37 -3.04 -5.99
N PRO A 38 13.32 -3.68 -7.18
CA PRO A 38 14.14 -4.86 -7.44
C PRO A 38 15.64 -4.58 -7.30
N GLY A 39 16.39 -5.58 -6.83
CA GLY A 39 17.86 -5.55 -6.84
C GLY A 39 18.40 -5.34 -8.25
N GLY A 40 19.49 -4.57 -8.36
CA GLY A 40 20.08 -4.17 -9.64
C GLY A 40 19.43 -2.95 -10.29
N THR A 41 18.31 -2.44 -9.76
CA THR A 41 17.70 -1.20 -10.26
C THR A 41 18.69 -0.04 -10.11
N VAL A 42 18.91 0.70 -11.19
CA VAL A 42 19.70 1.93 -11.20
C VAL A 42 18.75 3.12 -11.06
N ILE A 43 18.98 3.94 -10.05
CA ILE A 43 18.22 5.17 -9.77
C ILE A 43 19.18 6.35 -9.97
N THR A 44 18.82 7.27 -10.86
CA THR A 44 19.60 8.48 -11.14
C THR A 44 18.82 9.73 -10.76
N ASN A 45 19.48 10.69 -10.12
CA ASN A 45 18.90 11.99 -9.79
C ASN A 45 19.85 13.13 -10.19
N GLN A 46 19.29 14.16 -10.82
CA GLN A 46 19.96 15.41 -11.13
C GLN A 46 18.99 16.55 -10.84
N ALA A 47 19.43 17.50 -10.02
CA ALA A 47 18.64 18.67 -9.67
C ALA A 47 18.95 19.84 -10.60
N THR A 48 17.95 20.67 -10.85
CA THR A 48 18.09 21.94 -11.54
C THR A 48 17.62 23.07 -10.64
N VAL A 49 18.28 24.21 -10.73
CA VAL A 49 17.87 25.45 -10.06
C VAL A 49 17.83 26.58 -11.07
N THR A 50 16.85 27.45 -10.90
CA THR A 50 16.71 28.67 -11.68
C THR A 50 16.54 29.83 -10.71
N TYR A 51 17.32 30.88 -10.91
CA TYR A 51 17.28 32.11 -10.13
C TYR A 51 17.20 33.30 -11.08
N SER A 52 16.40 34.31 -10.74
CA SER A 52 16.40 35.59 -11.42
C SER A 52 16.54 36.71 -10.40
N ASP A 53 17.35 37.71 -10.72
CA ASP A 53 17.54 38.91 -9.93
C ASP A 53 16.61 40.07 -10.38
N GLY A 54 15.70 39.80 -11.32
CA GLY A 54 14.79 40.78 -11.91
C GLY A 54 15.31 41.45 -13.18
N THR A 55 16.58 41.25 -13.55
CA THR A 55 17.13 41.71 -14.84
C THR A 55 17.55 40.52 -15.69
N ASP A 56 18.27 39.57 -15.08
CA ASP A 56 18.80 38.39 -15.75
C ASP A 56 18.24 37.10 -15.13
N SER A 57 18.40 35.99 -15.86
CA SER A 57 18.05 34.66 -15.40
C SER A 57 19.26 33.74 -15.45
N PHE A 58 19.49 33.04 -14.36
CA PHE A 58 20.60 32.13 -14.15
C PHE A 58 20.03 30.73 -13.91
N SER A 59 20.69 29.74 -14.49
CA SER A 59 20.35 28.34 -14.26
C SER A 59 21.58 27.55 -13.88
N GLY A 60 21.38 26.56 -13.02
CA GLY A 60 22.39 25.61 -12.60
C GLY A 60 21.83 24.20 -12.67
N VAL A 61 22.69 23.26 -13.05
CA VAL A 61 22.39 21.83 -13.06
C VAL A 61 23.39 21.15 -12.13
N SER A 62 22.90 20.31 -11.21
CA SER A 62 23.78 19.56 -10.31
C SER A 62 24.49 18.43 -11.04
N ASN A 63 25.49 17.84 -10.40
CA ASN A 63 26.00 16.55 -10.83
C ASN A 63 24.92 15.46 -10.70
N THR A 64 25.00 14.43 -11.53
CA THR A 64 24.13 13.26 -11.47
C THR A 64 24.57 12.32 -10.35
N VAL A 65 23.66 12.02 -9.43
CA VAL A 65 23.84 10.97 -8.42
C VAL A 65 23.24 9.68 -8.95
N THR A 66 24.01 8.59 -8.91
CA THR A 66 23.58 7.26 -9.34
C THR A 66 23.63 6.30 -8.16
N ILE A 67 22.52 5.60 -7.91
CA ILE A 67 22.39 4.59 -6.87
C ILE A 67 22.00 3.28 -7.54
N THR A 68 22.70 2.19 -7.22
CA THR A 68 22.29 0.84 -7.62
C THR A 68 21.72 0.13 -6.41
N VAL A 69 20.47 -0.34 -6.51
CA VAL A 69 19.83 -1.12 -5.46
C VAL A 69 20.57 -2.45 -5.33
N ALA A 70 21.01 -2.80 -4.13
CA ALA A 70 21.71 -4.05 -3.89
C ALA A 70 20.78 -5.25 -4.13
N SER A 71 21.26 -6.26 -4.87
CA SER A 71 20.60 -7.56 -4.95
C SER A 71 20.97 -8.37 -3.72
N VAL A 72 20.05 -8.46 -2.76
CA VAL A 72 20.23 -9.29 -1.56
C VAL A 72 19.58 -10.64 -1.82
N ALA A 73 20.38 -11.71 -1.90
CA ALA A 73 19.87 -13.07 -1.83
C ALA A 73 19.52 -13.37 -0.37
N GLY A 74 18.24 -13.64 -0.10
CA GLY A 74 17.73 -14.04 1.21
C GLY A 74 17.52 -15.55 1.27
#